data_AF-A0A194RRA5-F1
#
_entry.id   AF-A0A194RRA5-F1
#
_cell.length_a   1.000
_cell.length_b   1.000
_cell.length_c   1.000
_cell.angle_alpha   90.00
_cell.angle_beta   90.00
_cell.angle_gamma   90.00
#
_symmetry.space_group_name_H-M   'P 1'
#
loop_
_entity.id
_entity.type
_entity.pdbx_description
1 polymer ?
#
loop_
_entity_poly.entity_id
_entity_poly.type
_entity_poly.pdbx_seq_one_letter_code
_entity_poly.pdbx_strand_id
1 'polypeptide(L)'
;MKATLIFDSSSDGNITDSYNVAQLLSPIITSQRIMAAQFGNTYSSMQCKDDTVIVFDEFLDHVFMIITKDDIDDAQRELLDSKTLVQHICGQNIDLLHSPVYQGWLSVLLESRTKGDSIPGASGVIGESGATASALNALKSISKEIKCASYQHYHLILFVGDKMLALYSSRGSEDLMPPDLILLSFQCIAAQEHWRNANRSDTNTASNSWLPWLSEENSAIVNLCAGGAVVPCAPHSLHIAEVAPRIVFLVLVDMEMRDIGIAAHMSSQILSNLERLLLQRNLEMLPNTLDNLEAAVKKTTDALRKNKSNGNLCARLTSRMLELRKSCTTTTPLTPETTATAMRTALDALLDHLKPDIPSLKMDQPLKDLTNTLAPYIEFLRVKAMRYFSMGSYPFQ
;
A
#
# COMPACT_ATOMS: atom_id res chain seq x y z
N MET A 1 -0.59 20.78 -8.27
CA MET A 1 -0.82 19.82 -9.37
C MET A 1 0.12 18.65 -9.13
N LYS A 2 -0.39 17.51 -8.67
CA LYS A 2 0.41 16.31 -8.40
C LYS A 2 -0.08 15.21 -9.33
N ALA A 3 0.76 14.86 -10.31
CA ALA A 3 0.55 13.72 -11.17
C ALA A 3 1.63 12.70 -10.80
N THR A 4 1.21 11.48 -10.50
CA THR A 4 2.14 10.40 -10.20
C THR A 4 2.19 9.55 -11.47
N LEU A 5 3.28 9.72 -12.23
CA LEU A 5 3.54 8.91 -13.40
C LEU A 5 4.15 7.59 -12.93
N ILE A 6 3.48 6.48 -13.22
CA ILE A 6 4.04 5.15 -12.99
C ILE A 6 4.63 4.71 -14.32
N PHE A 7 5.95 4.65 -14.39
CA PHE A 7 6.67 4.13 -15.55
C PHE A 7 6.98 2.65 -15.31
N ASP A 8 6.67 1.80 -16.28
CA ASP A 8 7.25 0.46 -16.35
C ASP A 8 8.66 0.60 -16.94
N SER A 9 9.68 0.44 -16.09
CA SER A 9 11.08 0.67 -16.47
C SER A 9 11.61 -0.51 -17.27
N SER A 10 11.38 -0.48 -18.59
CA SER A 10 12.27 -1.16 -19.52
C SER A 10 13.46 -0.23 -19.82
N SER A 11 14.58 -0.50 -19.13
CA SER A 11 15.94 0.01 -19.35
C SER A 11 16.23 1.50 -19.09
N ASP A 12 17.26 1.72 -18.25
CA ASP A 12 18.10 2.92 -18.06
C ASP A 12 17.64 4.24 -18.73
N GLY A 13 17.10 5.16 -17.94
CA GLY A 13 16.80 6.53 -18.36
C GLY A 13 16.90 7.52 -17.20
N ASN A 14 17.70 8.56 -17.38
CA ASN A 14 18.12 9.53 -16.35
C ASN A 14 16.91 10.26 -15.70
N ILE A 15 17.10 10.71 -14.45
CA ILE A 15 16.19 11.60 -13.69
C ILE A 15 15.79 12.87 -14.48
N THR A 16 16.58 13.28 -15.49
CA THR A 16 16.24 14.35 -16.45
C THR A 16 15.07 14.02 -17.37
N ASP A 17 14.76 12.75 -17.64
CA ASP A 17 13.70 12.33 -18.56
C ASP A 17 12.31 12.42 -17.91
N SER A 18 12.19 12.16 -16.61
CA SER A 18 10.89 12.24 -15.90
C SER A 18 10.28 13.65 -15.92
N TYR A 19 11.11 14.69 -15.76
CA TYR A 19 10.66 16.09 -15.83
C TYR A 19 10.23 16.47 -17.26
N ASN A 20 10.99 16.05 -18.26
CA ASN A 20 10.68 16.32 -19.67
C ASN A 20 9.40 15.60 -20.09
N VAL A 21 9.20 14.36 -19.64
CA VAL A 21 7.99 13.58 -19.89
C VAL A 21 6.79 14.19 -19.16
N ALA A 22 6.95 14.62 -17.91
CA ALA A 22 5.89 15.32 -17.17
C ALA A 22 5.48 16.64 -17.85
N GLN A 23 6.45 17.40 -18.40
CA GLN A 23 6.14 18.60 -19.20
C GLN A 23 5.38 18.26 -20.48
N LEU A 24 5.80 17.23 -21.21
CA LEU A 24 5.15 16.79 -22.45
C LEU A 24 3.70 16.34 -22.21
N LEU A 25 3.44 15.69 -21.08
CA LEU A 25 2.14 15.12 -20.73
C LEU A 25 1.24 16.09 -19.93
N SER A 26 1.80 17.20 -19.45
CA SER A 26 1.05 18.22 -18.70
C SER A 26 -0.20 18.74 -19.42
N PRO A 27 -0.19 19.02 -20.75
CA PRO A 27 -1.41 19.42 -21.47
C PRO A 27 -2.50 18.34 -21.45
N ILE A 28 -2.12 17.06 -21.58
CA ILE A 28 -3.06 15.93 -21.56
C ILE A 28 -3.68 15.77 -20.17
N ILE A 29 -2.86 15.84 -19.12
CA ILE A 29 -3.32 15.77 -17.73
C ILE A 29 -4.22 16.97 -17.40
N THR A 30 -3.85 18.16 -17.89
CA THR A 30 -4.64 19.39 -17.73
C THR A 30 -5.99 19.26 -18.44
N SER A 31 -6.00 18.76 -19.66
CA SER A 31 -7.22 18.47 -20.42
C SER A 31 -8.14 17.52 -19.65
N GLN A 32 -7.62 16.40 -19.15
CA GLN A 32 -8.37 15.42 -18.37
C GLN A 32 -9.01 16.07 -17.13
N ARG A 33 -8.23 16.87 -16.39
CA ARG A 33 -8.70 17.56 -15.18
C ARG A 33 -9.73 18.64 -15.48
N ILE A 34 -9.57 19.39 -16.57
CA ILE A 34 -10.56 20.40 -17.00
C ILE A 34 -11.87 19.70 -17.38
N MET A 35 -11.78 18.60 -18.13
CA MET A 35 -12.94 17.81 -18.53
C MET A 35 -13.68 17.24 -17.31
N ALA A 36 -12.94 16.80 -16.29
CA ALA A 36 -13.51 16.39 -15.00
C ALA A 36 -14.14 17.57 -14.22
N ALA A 37 -13.40 18.66 -14.06
CA ALA A 37 -13.74 19.74 -13.13
C ALA A 37 -14.69 20.80 -13.69
N GLN A 38 -14.80 20.96 -15.01
CA GLN A 38 -15.67 21.97 -15.62
C GLN A 38 -16.83 21.36 -16.39
N PHE A 39 -16.63 20.21 -17.03
CA PHE A 39 -17.62 19.61 -17.92
C PHE A 39 -18.30 18.37 -17.34
N GLY A 40 -17.81 17.84 -16.22
CA GLY A 40 -18.31 16.60 -15.62
C GLY A 40 -18.14 15.38 -16.51
N ASN A 41 -17.26 15.47 -17.52
CA ASN A 41 -17.05 14.44 -18.53
C ASN A 41 -15.60 13.95 -18.48
N THR A 42 -15.27 13.21 -17.42
CA THR A 42 -13.92 12.68 -17.23
C THR A 42 -13.73 11.46 -18.11
N TYR A 43 -12.81 11.54 -19.08
CA TYR A 43 -12.40 10.34 -19.82
C TYR A 43 -11.41 9.52 -18.98
N SER A 44 -11.55 8.19 -19.05
CA SER A 44 -10.67 7.22 -18.38
C SER A 44 -9.58 6.67 -19.30
N SER A 45 -9.71 6.85 -20.62
CA SER A 45 -8.69 6.45 -21.58
C SER A 45 -8.76 7.28 -22.86
N MET A 46 -7.69 7.23 -23.64
CA MET A 46 -7.60 7.75 -25.00
C MET A 46 -6.72 6.84 -25.84
N GLN A 47 -7.11 6.63 -27.10
CA GLN A 47 -6.33 5.88 -28.08
C GLN A 47 -5.94 6.83 -29.22
N CYS A 48 -4.64 6.90 -29.49
CA CYS A 48 -4.07 7.68 -30.57
C CYS A 48 -4.14 6.91 -31.90
N LYS A 49 -3.92 7.62 -33.01
CA LYS A 49 -3.97 7.03 -34.37
C LYS A 49 -2.84 6.03 -34.65
N ASP A 50 -1.79 6.06 -33.86
CA ASP A 50 -0.61 5.19 -33.94
C ASP A 50 -0.69 4.00 -32.97
N ASP A 51 -1.91 3.68 -32.52
CA ASP A 51 -2.23 2.64 -31.53
C ASP A 51 -1.66 2.87 -30.13
N THR A 52 -1.12 4.06 -29.84
CA THR A 52 -0.74 4.42 -28.47
C THR A 52 -2.00 4.60 -27.62
N VAL A 53 -2.10 3.82 -26.55
CA VAL A 53 -3.17 3.86 -25.55
C VAL A 53 -2.67 4.58 -24.30
N ILE A 54 -3.48 5.51 -23.80
CA ILE A 54 -3.23 6.22 -22.54
C ILE A 54 -4.44 6.04 -21.65
N VAL A 55 -4.23 5.50 -20.45
CA VAL A 55 -5.28 5.25 -19.46
C VAL A 55 -5.04 6.10 -18.23
N PHE A 56 -6.11 6.63 -17.66
CA PHE A 56 -6.12 7.49 -16.48
C PHE A 56 -6.97 6.86 -15.37
N ASP A 57 -6.51 7.05 -14.15
CA ASP A 57 -7.32 6.81 -12.96
C ASP A 57 -7.00 7.88 -11.90
N GLU A 58 -7.93 8.11 -10.98
CA GLU A 58 -7.79 9.13 -9.94
C GLU A 58 -7.85 8.50 -8.55
N PHE A 59 -7.05 9.05 -7.63
CA PHE A 59 -7.12 8.71 -6.22
C PHE A 59 -6.67 9.89 -5.36
N LEU A 60 -7.54 10.36 -4.45
CA LEU A 60 -7.26 11.46 -3.51
C LEU A 60 -6.55 12.65 -4.19
N ASP A 61 -7.15 13.15 -5.28
CA ASP A 61 -6.69 14.29 -6.10
C ASP A 61 -5.40 14.07 -6.91
N HIS A 62 -4.86 12.84 -6.90
CA HIS A 62 -3.75 12.41 -7.73
C HIS A 62 -4.26 11.70 -8.97
N VAL A 63 -3.66 12.01 -10.12
CA VAL A 63 -3.94 11.32 -11.38
C VAL A 63 -2.82 10.32 -11.62
N PHE A 64 -3.21 9.06 -11.79
CA PHE A 64 -2.39 7.94 -12.21
C PHE A 64 -2.57 7.79 -13.72
N MET A 65 -1.48 7.50 -14.42
CA MET A 65 -1.51 7.35 -15.87
C MET A 65 -0.49 6.30 -16.31
N ILE A 66 -0.90 5.47 -17.27
CA ILE A 66 -0.02 4.56 -18.02
C ILE A 66 -0.14 4.87 -19.51
N ILE A 67 0.97 4.72 -20.24
CA ILE A 67 1.05 4.87 -21.69
C ILE A 67 1.60 3.56 -22.23
N THR A 68 0.85 2.89 -23.08
CA THR A 68 1.25 1.60 -23.67
C THR A 68 0.74 1.47 -25.11
N LYS A 69 1.13 0.41 -25.80
CA LYS A 69 0.54 -0.06 -27.07
C LYS A 69 -0.29 -1.32 -26.90
N ASP A 70 -0.41 -1.80 -25.67
CA ASP A 70 -1.28 -2.93 -25.33
C ASP A 70 -2.75 -2.53 -25.46
N ASP A 71 -3.62 -3.53 -25.35
CA ASP A 71 -5.06 -3.31 -25.35
C ASP A 71 -5.50 -2.43 -24.16
N ILE A 72 -6.59 -1.68 -24.35
CA ILE A 72 -7.12 -0.75 -23.34
C ILE A 72 -7.46 -1.50 -22.04
N ASP A 73 -8.02 -2.70 -22.13
CA ASP A 73 -8.44 -3.47 -20.95
C ASP A 73 -7.22 -3.95 -20.14
N ASP A 74 -6.16 -4.40 -20.82
CA ASP A 74 -4.90 -4.78 -20.18
C ASP A 74 -4.20 -3.58 -19.53
N ALA A 75 -4.18 -2.44 -20.22
CA ALA A 75 -3.64 -1.19 -19.69
C ALA A 75 -4.40 -0.69 -18.46
N GLN A 76 -5.73 -0.81 -18.45
CA GLN A 76 -6.56 -0.49 -17.29
C GLN A 76 -6.25 -1.39 -16.09
N ARG A 77 -6.10 -2.69 -16.33
CA ARG A 77 -5.77 -3.65 -15.28
C ARG A 77 -4.40 -3.36 -14.67
N GLU A 78 -3.39 -3.13 -15.51
CA GLU A 78 -2.04 -2.78 -15.07
C GLU A 78 -2.02 -1.47 -14.25
N LEU A 79 -2.78 -0.46 -14.68
CA LEU A 79 -2.91 0.79 -13.94
C LEU A 79 -3.52 0.58 -12.55
N LEU A 80 -4.55 -0.27 -12.44
CA LEU A 80 -5.20 -0.60 -11.17
C LEU A 80 -4.27 -1.39 -10.24
N ASP A 81 -3.54 -2.37 -10.76
CA ASP A 81 -2.56 -3.14 -9.98
C ASP A 81 -1.45 -2.22 -9.45
N SER A 82 -0.92 -1.36 -10.32
CA SER A 82 0.08 -0.34 -9.99
C SER A 82 -0.42 0.65 -8.94
N LYS A 83 -1.65 1.17 -9.09
CA LYS A 83 -2.29 2.04 -8.10
C LYS A 83 -2.47 1.34 -6.76
N THR A 84 -2.85 0.06 -6.76
CA THR A 84 -3.03 -0.72 -5.54
C THR A 84 -1.70 -0.90 -4.80
N LEU A 85 -0.59 -1.13 -5.51
CA LEU A 85 0.75 -1.16 -4.91
C LEU A 85 1.16 0.18 -4.31
N VAL A 86 0.86 1.29 -5.00
CA VAL A 86 1.09 2.63 -4.46
C VAL A 86 0.28 2.85 -3.18
N GLN A 87 -1.00 2.50 -3.18
CA GLN A 87 -1.84 2.58 -1.98
C GLN A 87 -1.34 1.66 -0.87
N HIS A 88 -0.80 0.48 -1.20
CA HIS A 88 -0.24 -0.42 -0.22
C HIS A 88 0.95 0.19 0.53
N ILE A 89 1.90 0.84 -0.15
CA ILE A 89 3.08 1.42 0.51
C ILE A 89 2.85 2.85 1.02
N CYS A 90 2.01 3.65 0.36
CA CYS A 90 1.78 5.06 0.70
C CYS A 90 0.47 5.30 1.47
N GLY A 91 -0.47 4.36 1.42
CA GLY A 91 -1.81 4.54 1.95
C GLY A 91 -2.52 5.70 1.27
N GLN A 92 -3.00 6.62 2.10
CA GLN A 92 -3.66 7.85 1.66
C GLN A 92 -2.68 9.00 1.38
N ASN A 93 -1.42 8.89 1.81
CA ASN A 93 -0.42 9.94 1.66
C ASN A 93 0.49 9.66 0.46
N ILE A 94 -0.03 9.90 -0.74
CA ILE A 94 0.66 9.63 -2.01
C ILE A 94 1.94 10.48 -2.17
N ASP A 95 2.06 11.58 -1.43
CA ASP A 95 3.25 12.44 -1.44
C ASP A 95 4.53 11.74 -0.97
N LEU A 96 4.39 10.59 -0.29
CA LEU A 96 5.51 9.73 0.05
C LEU A 96 6.33 9.32 -1.19
N LEU A 97 5.73 9.24 -2.38
CA LEU A 97 6.42 8.97 -3.64
C LEU A 97 7.36 10.10 -4.11
N HIS A 98 7.38 11.25 -3.45
CA HIS A 98 8.45 12.24 -3.67
C HIS A 98 9.79 11.80 -3.06
N SER A 99 9.76 10.83 -2.13
CA SER A 99 10.98 10.26 -1.56
C SER A 99 11.60 9.25 -2.53
N PRO A 100 12.92 9.31 -2.80
CA PRO A 100 13.60 8.32 -3.63
C PRO A 100 13.51 6.90 -3.05
N VAL A 101 13.36 6.77 -1.72
CA VAL A 101 13.19 5.47 -1.05
C VAL A 101 11.88 4.81 -1.48
N TYR A 102 10.78 5.56 -1.49
CA TYR A 102 9.47 5.04 -1.90
C TYR A 102 9.38 4.82 -3.42
N GLN A 103 10.08 5.63 -4.22
CA GLN A 103 10.20 5.40 -5.67
C GLN A 103 10.95 4.09 -5.95
N GLY A 104 12.08 3.88 -5.27
CA GLY A 104 12.84 2.63 -5.36
C GLY A 104 12.01 1.44 -4.88
N TRP A 105 11.30 1.57 -3.77
CA TRP A 105 10.41 0.52 -3.27
C TRP A 105 9.33 0.15 -4.30
N LEU A 106 8.64 1.14 -4.85
CA LEU A 106 7.60 0.93 -5.85
C LEU A 106 8.15 0.25 -7.11
N SER A 107 9.30 0.71 -7.61
CA SER A 107 9.96 0.12 -8.78
C SER A 107 10.26 -1.36 -8.58
N VAL A 108 10.84 -1.72 -7.42
CA VAL A 108 11.14 -3.13 -7.11
C VAL A 108 9.86 -3.96 -6.99
N LEU A 109 8.80 -3.42 -6.39
CA LEU A 109 7.51 -4.12 -6.28
C LEU A 109 6.86 -4.33 -7.66
N LEU A 110 6.87 -3.31 -8.51
CA LEU A 110 6.37 -3.40 -9.87
C LEU A 110 7.12 -4.49 -10.64
N GLU A 111 8.44 -4.51 -10.62
CA GLU A 111 9.21 -5.57 -11.28
C GLU A 111 8.94 -6.96 -10.69
N SER A 112 8.67 -7.03 -9.40
CA SER A 112 8.49 -8.30 -8.68
C SER A 112 7.11 -8.91 -8.87
N ARG A 113 6.10 -8.11 -9.25
CA ARG A 113 4.70 -8.54 -9.39
C ARG A 113 4.51 -9.72 -10.34
N THR A 114 5.35 -9.84 -11.37
CA THR A 114 5.29 -10.89 -12.40
C THR A 114 6.26 -12.05 -12.15
N LYS A 115 7.13 -11.95 -11.14
CA LYS A 115 8.20 -12.92 -10.85
C LYS A 115 7.75 -14.08 -9.95
N GLY A 116 6.51 -14.06 -9.46
CA GLY A 116 5.92 -15.16 -8.66
C GLY A 116 5.83 -16.49 -9.42
N ASP A 117 5.91 -17.59 -8.68
CA ASP A 117 5.76 -18.96 -9.20
C ASP A 117 4.28 -19.41 -9.27
N SER A 118 3.40 -18.68 -8.60
CA SER A 118 1.95 -18.81 -8.60
C SER A 118 1.33 -17.93 -9.69
N ILE A 119 0.05 -18.18 -9.99
CA ILE A 119 -0.68 -17.36 -10.96
C ILE A 119 -0.69 -15.90 -10.47
N PRO A 120 -0.35 -14.91 -11.31
CA PRO A 120 -0.43 -13.50 -10.95
C PRO A 120 -1.80 -13.17 -10.37
N GLY A 121 -1.83 -12.55 -9.19
CA GLY A 121 -3.08 -12.24 -8.47
C GLY A 121 -3.67 -13.40 -7.66
N ALA A 122 -2.92 -14.50 -7.44
CA ALA A 122 -3.30 -15.54 -6.49
C ALA A 122 -2.22 -15.75 -5.42
N SER A 123 -2.60 -15.71 -4.14
CA SER A 123 -1.72 -16.16 -3.06
C SER A 123 -1.73 -17.69 -3.03
N GLY A 124 -0.62 -18.32 -3.42
CA GLY A 124 -0.48 -19.77 -3.28
C GLY A 124 -0.38 -20.18 -1.81
N VAL A 125 -0.96 -21.32 -1.44
CA VAL A 125 -0.81 -21.92 -0.11
C VAL A 125 -0.14 -23.28 -0.27
N ILE A 126 0.89 -23.56 0.53
CA ILE A 126 1.49 -24.89 0.58
C ILE A 126 0.54 -25.81 1.35
N GLY A 127 0.11 -26.89 0.70
CA GLY A 127 -0.78 -27.88 1.31
C GLY A 127 -0.25 -28.48 2.61
N GLU A 128 -1.14 -29.10 3.37
CA GLU A 128 -0.83 -29.69 4.67
C GLU A 128 0.31 -30.72 4.57
N SER A 129 1.33 -30.53 5.41
CA SER A 129 2.51 -31.39 5.48
C SER A 129 3.12 -31.33 6.88
N GLY A 130 4.04 -32.26 7.18
CA GLY A 130 4.83 -32.18 8.42
C GLY A 130 5.61 -30.87 8.56
N ALA A 131 6.08 -30.30 7.44
CA ALA A 131 6.75 -29.00 7.42
C ALA A 131 5.78 -27.86 7.76
N THR A 132 4.56 -27.88 7.22
CA THR A 132 3.50 -26.89 7.51
C THR A 132 3.12 -26.90 8.99
N ALA A 133 2.92 -28.09 9.57
CA ALA A 133 2.60 -28.24 10.99
C ALA A 133 3.75 -27.79 11.90
N SER A 134 4.99 -28.15 11.54
CA SER A 134 6.19 -27.71 12.27
C SER A 134 6.34 -26.19 12.23
N ALA A 135 6.20 -25.59 11.04
CA ALA A 135 6.24 -24.14 10.85
C ALA A 135 5.18 -23.42 11.70
N LEU A 136 3.93 -23.88 11.68
CA LEU A 136 2.87 -23.28 12.48
C LEU A 136 3.16 -23.37 14.00
N ASN A 137 3.70 -24.49 14.46
CA ASN A 137 4.09 -24.65 15.86
C ASN A 137 5.27 -23.75 16.24
N ALA A 138 6.25 -23.57 15.34
CA ALA A 138 7.35 -22.63 15.53
C ALA A 138 6.85 -21.20 15.68
N LEU A 139 5.95 -20.76 14.79
CA LEU A 139 5.32 -19.43 14.85
C LEU A 139 4.58 -19.21 16.18
N LYS A 140 3.83 -20.21 16.66
CA LYS A 140 3.15 -20.17 17.97
C LYS A 140 4.11 -20.11 19.16
N SER A 141 5.32 -20.65 19.02
CA SER A 141 6.33 -20.57 20.08
C SER A 141 6.93 -19.16 20.13
N ILE A 142 7.35 -18.66 18.97
CA ILE A 142 8.00 -17.36 18.80
C ILE A 142 7.07 -16.20 19.11
N SER A 143 5.75 -16.34 18.92
CA SER A 143 4.77 -15.31 19.28
C SER A 143 4.81 -14.91 20.77
N LYS A 144 5.36 -15.77 21.63
CA LYS A 144 5.55 -15.45 23.06
C LYS A 144 6.70 -14.48 23.28
N GLU A 145 7.67 -14.45 22.36
CA GLU A 145 8.88 -13.61 22.38
C GLU A 145 8.66 -12.30 21.62
N ILE A 146 7.98 -12.36 20.47
CA ILE A 146 7.55 -11.19 19.70
C ILE A 146 6.28 -10.62 20.35
N LYS A 147 6.44 -10.01 21.51
CA LYS A 147 5.40 -9.16 22.11
C LYS A 147 5.76 -7.71 21.88
N CYS A 148 5.02 -7.05 21.01
CA CYS A 148 5.09 -5.59 20.94
C CYS A 148 4.37 -5.04 22.17
N ALA A 149 5.10 -4.40 23.09
CA ALA A 149 4.53 -3.91 24.34
C ALA A 149 3.38 -2.90 24.11
N SER A 150 3.37 -2.24 22.95
CA SER A 150 2.40 -1.20 22.58
C SER A 150 1.22 -1.71 21.75
N TYR A 151 1.31 -2.89 21.12
CA TYR A 151 0.29 -3.39 20.17
C TYR A 151 -0.09 -4.83 20.47
N GLN A 152 -1.39 -5.09 20.60
CA GLN A 152 -1.90 -6.40 21.02
C GLN A 152 -2.18 -7.35 19.86
N HIS A 153 -2.32 -6.80 18.65
CA HIS A 153 -2.75 -7.53 17.47
C HIS A 153 -1.64 -7.62 16.42
N TYR A 154 -1.28 -8.83 16.03
CA TYR A 154 -0.25 -9.07 15.02
C TYR A 154 -0.43 -10.41 14.29
N HIS A 155 0.22 -10.53 13.15
CA HIS A 155 0.31 -11.73 12.32
C HIS A 155 1.78 -12.11 12.10
N LEU A 156 2.07 -13.40 12.22
CA LEU A 156 3.36 -14.01 11.91
C LEU A 156 3.15 -14.93 10.70
N ILE A 157 3.91 -14.71 9.64
CA ILE A 157 3.72 -15.40 8.36
C ILE A 157 5.04 -15.95 7.85
N LEU A 158 5.01 -17.17 7.35
CA LEU A 158 6.12 -17.78 6.62
C LEU A 158 5.74 -17.95 5.15
N PHE A 159 6.57 -17.39 4.28
CA PHE A 159 6.49 -17.58 2.83
C PHE A 159 7.63 -18.47 2.34
N VAL A 160 7.34 -19.28 1.33
CA VAL A 160 8.29 -20.11 0.60
C VAL A 160 8.12 -19.81 -0.89
N GLY A 161 9.09 -19.11 -1.48
CA GLY A 161 8.88 -18.41 -2.74
C GLY A 161 7.79 -17.36 -2.57
N ASP A 162 6.74 -17.46 -3.37
CA ASP A 162 5.55 -16.60 -3.31
C ASP A 162 4.35 -17.26 -2.61
N LYS A 163 4.54 -18.46 -2.03
CA LYS A 163 3.48 -19.25 -1.41
C LYS A 163 3.54 -19.14 0.10
N MET A 164 2.38 -18.96 0.72
CA MET A 164 2.27 -19.00 2.16
C MET A 164 2.41 -20.44 2.67
N LEU A 165 3.38 -20.67 3.55
CA LEU A 165 3.58 -21.95 4.24
C LEU A 165 2.74 -22.03 5.51
N ALA A 166 2.78 -21.00 6.35
CA ALA A 166 2.05 -20.96 7.61
C ALA A 166 1.73 -19.52 8.01
N LEU A 167 0.59 -19.34 8.67
CA LEU A 167 0.11 -18.08 9.23
C LEU A 167 -0.34 -18.31 10.67
N TYR A 168 0.17 -17.49 11.58
CA TYR A 168 -0.32 -17.39 12.95
C TYR A 168 -0.81 -15.96 13.20
N SER A 169 -2.07 -15.84 13.62
CA SER A 169 -2.65 -14.57 14.07
C SER A 169 -2.79 -14.56 15.57
N SER A 170 -2.45 -13.45 16.22
CA SER A 170 -2.67 -13.26 17.64
C SER A 170 -4.17 -13.23 17.97
N ARG A 171 -4.51 -13.38 19.25
CA ARG A 171 -5.93 -13.42 19.67
C ARG A 171 -6.59 -12.07 19.44
N GLY A 172 -7.73 -12.07 18.75
CA GLY A 172 -8.49 -10.86 18.47
C GLY A 172 -7.99 -10.05 17.27
N SER A 173 -6.92 -10.51 16.60
CA SER A 173 -6.55 -9.99 15.28
C SER A 173 -7.68 -10.25 14.29
N GLU A 174 -7.95 -9.27 13.45
CA GLU A 174 -8.85 -9.43 12.31
C GLU A 174 -8.20 -10.28 11.23
N ASP A 175 -9.01 -10.99 10.44
CA ASP A 175 -8.49 -11.84 9.37
C ASP A 175 -7.88 -10.99 8.24
N LEU A 176 -6.77 -11.49 7.69
CA LEU A 176 -6.15 -10.91 6.50
C LEU A 176 -6.99 -11.27 5.28
N MET A 177 -7.29 -10.28 4.44
CA MET A 177 -8.07 -10.50 3.23
C MET A 177 -7.18 -11.12 2.15
N PRO A 178 -7.75 -11.86 1.17
CA PRO A 178 -6.95 -12.42 0.07
C PRO A 178 -6.08 -11.39 -0.69
N PRO A 179 -6.54 -10.15 -0.97
CA PRO A 179 -5.70 -9.11 -1.55
C PRO A 179 -4.49 -8.74 -0.69
N ASP A 180 -4.62 -8.77 0.64
CA ASP A 180 -3.51 -8.49 1.55
C ASP A 180 -2.41 -9.52 1.39
N LEU A 181 -2.77 -10.81 1.32
CA LEU A 181 -1.81 -11.90 1.14
C LEU A 181 -1.05 -11.79 -0.20
N ILE A 182 -1.71 -11.31 -1.26
CA ILE A 182 -1.09 -11.06 -2.55
C ILE A 182 -0.09 -9.89 -2.46
N LEU A 183 -0.49 -8.77 -1.83
CA LEU A 183 0.41 -7.63 -1.64
C LEU A 183 1.65 -8.02 -0.81
N LEU A 184 1.45 -8.82 0.24
CA LEU A 184 2.53 -9.32 1.08
C LEU A 184 3.42 -10.33 0.35
N SER A 185 2.87 -11.13 -0.57
CA SER A 185 3.69 -12.03 -1.39
C SER A 185 4.60 -11.24 -2.34
N PHE A 186 4.13 -10.12 -2.91
CA PHE A 186 4.98 -9.23 -3.70
C PHE A 186 6.12 -8.63 -2.88
N GLN A 187 5.88 -8.23 -1.63
CA GLN A 187 6.94 -7.79 -0.71
C GLN A 187 7.98 -8.90 -0.48
N CYS A 188 7.53 -10.14 -0.31
CA CYS A 188 8.41 -11.30 -0.10
C CYS A 188 9.25 -11.62 -1.35
N ILE A 189 8.66 -11.54 -2.55
CA ILE A 189 9.38 -11.76 -3.81
C ILE A 189 10.44 -10.67 -4.01
N ALA A 190 10.07 -9.40 -3.78
CA ALA A 190 10.98 -8.27 -3.86
C ALA A 190 12.19 -8.44 -2.94
N ALA A 191 11.95 -8.83 -1.68
CA ALA A 191 13.01 -9.11 -0.71
C ALA A 191 13.94 -10.26 -1.17
N GLN A 192 13.36 -11.36 -1.63
CA GLN A 192 14.12 -12.52 -2.12
C GLN A 192 15.00 -12.19 -3.31
N GLU A 193 14.49 -11.46 -4.29
CA GLU A 193 15.27 -11.06 -5.47
C GLU A 193 16.42 -10.12 -5.10
N HIS A 194 16.21 -9.23 -4.13
CA HIS A 194 17.27 -8.38 -3.61
C HIS A 194 18.39 -9.20 -2.94
N TRP A 195 18.05 -10.06 -1.98
CA TRP A 195 19.04 -10.90 -1.30
C TRP A 195 19.75 -11.86 -2.27
N ARG A 196 19.04 -12.37 -3.28
CA ARG A 196 19.63 -13.19 -4.35
C ARG A 196 20.67 -12.43 -5.15
N ASN A 197 20.41 -11.17 -5.50
CA ASN A 197 21.34 -10.33 -6.26
C ASN A 197 22.53 -9.88 -5.41
N ALA A 198 22.31 -9.56 -4.14
CA ALA A 198 23.38 -9.23 -3.19
C ALA A 198 24.39 -10.39 -3.06
N ASN A 199 23.90 -11.62 -2.88
CA ASN A 199 24.74 -12.82 -2.77
C ASN A 199 25.56 -13.14 -4.04
N ARG A 200 25.19 -12.60 -5.21
CA ARG A 200 25.94 -12.76 -6.46
C ARG A 200 27.07 -11.75 -6.63
N SER A 201 27.07 -10.68 -5.83
CA SER A 201 27.94 -9.52 -6.04
C SER A 201 29.26 -9.55 -5.26
N ASP A 202 29.56 -10.62 -4.50
CA ASP A 202 30.82 -10.83 -3.74
C ASP A 202 31.29 -9.62 -2.90
N THR A 203 30.37 -8.76 -2.46
CA THR A 203 30.69 -7.65 -1.56
C THR A 203 30.63 -8.11 -0.11
N ASN A 204 31.80 -8.18 0.52
CA ASN A 204 32.05 -8.66 1.90
C ASN A 204 31.49 -7.74 3.01
N THR A 205 30.38 -7.03 2.75
CA THR A 205 29.71 -6.14 3.71
C THR A 205 28.58 -6.89 4.40
N ALA A 206 28.72 -7.04 5.72
CA ALA A 206 27.96 -7.90 6.62
C ALA A 206 26.47 -7.49 6.87
N SER A 207 25.68 -7.23 5.83
CA SER A 207 24.24 -6.93 5.97
C SER A 207 23.37 -7.68 4.96
N ASN A 208 23.62 -8.98 4.76
CA ASN A 208 22.90 -9.82 3.77
C ASN A 208 21.37 -9.84 3.94
N SER A 209 20.83 -9.37 5.07
CA SER A 209 19.40 -9.35 5.36
C SER A 209 18.74 -7.96 5.23
N TRP A 210 19.50 -6.88 5.06
CA TRP A 210 18.92 -5.53 5.02
C TRP A 210 18.24 -5.23 3.68
N LEU A 211 17.08 -4.59 3.72
CA LEU A 211 16.34 -4.16 2.53
C LEU A 211 16.40 -2.64 2.40
N PRO A 212 16.87 -2.08 1.28
CA PRO A 212 17.22 -0.67 1.19
C PRO A 212 16.02 0.29 1.21
N TRP A 213 14.83 -0.22 0.95
CA TRP A 213 13.58 0.54 1.04
C TRP A 213 12.89 0.42 2.40
N LEU A 214 13.45 -0.35 3.33
CA LEU A 214 12.97 -0.45 4.71
C LEU A 214 13.89 0.34 5.65
N SER A 215 13.44 0.51 6.89
CA SER A 215 14.27 1.08 7.95
C SER A 215 15.51 0.21 8.24
N GLU A 216 16.41 0.70 9.09
CA GLU A 216 17.57 -0.08 9.58
C GLU A 216 17.16 -1.37 10.29
N GLU A 217 15.94 -1.42 10.85
CA GLU A 217 15.38 -2.61 11.50
C GLU A 217 14.57 -3.50 10.54
N ASN A 218 14.72 -3.31 9.22
CA ASN A 218 13.94 -3.98 8.18
C ASN A 218 12.43 -3.85 8.38
N SER A 219 12.00 -2.64 8.77
CA SER A 219 10.61 -2.33 9.04
C SER A 219 10.09 -1.19 8.19
N ALA A 220 8.82 -1.25 7.80
CA ALA A 220 8.12 -0.16 7.11
C ALA A 220 6.63 -0.18 7.43
N ILE A 221 5.98 0.96 7.21
CA ILE A 221 4.52 1.04 7.27
C ILE A 221 3.97 0.59 5.92
N VAL A 222 3.04 -0.36 5.96
CA VAL A 222 2.22 -0.74 4.82
C VAL A 222 0.75 -0.59 5.18
N ASN A 223 -0.10 -0.45 4.19
CA ASN A 223 -1.53 -0.31 4.34
C ASN A 223 -2.19 -1.56 3.78
N LEU A 224 -3.02 -2.19 4.60
CA LEU A 224 -3.82 -3.35 4.21
C LEU A 224 -5.23 -2.89 3.81
N CYS A 225 -5.87 -3.72 2.99
CA CYS A 225 -7.19 -3.47 2.44
C CYS A 225 -8.24 -3.47 3.55
N ALA A 226 -9.02 -2.39 3.62
CA ALA A 226 -10.05 -2.24 4.63
C ALA A 226 -11.27 -1.45 4.10
N GLY A 227 -12.38 -1.56 4.85
CA GLY A 227 -13.66 -0.94 4.51
C GLY A 227 -14.41 -1.64 3.37
N GLY A 228 -15.62 -1.15 3.05
CA GLY A 228 -16.48 -1.77 2.04
C GLY A 228 -15.95 -1.70 0.60
N ALA A 229 -15.04 -0.76 0.32
CA ALA A 229 -14.38 -0.61 -0.98
C ALA A 229 -13.08 -1.42 -1.11
N VAL A 230 -12.64 -2.12 -0.03
CA VAL A 230 -11.43 -2.95 -0.02
C VAL A 230 -10.20 -2.16 -0.50
N VAL A 231 -10.01 -0.95 0.04
CA VAL A 231 -8.91 -0.05 -0.32
C VAL A 231 -7.80 -0.15 0.73
N PRO A 232 -6.51 -0.17 0.34
CA PRO A 232 -5.40 -0.12 1.29
C PRO A 232 -5.41 1.16 2.13
N CYS A 233 -5.96 1.09 3.33
CA CYS A 233 -6.10 2.23 4.23
C CYS A 233 -5.96 1.90 5.72
N ALA A 234 -5.69 0.63 6.06
CA ALA A 234 -5.41 0.21 7.43
C ALA A 234 -3.90 0.05 7.63
N PRO A 235 -3.23 0.97 8.36
CA PRO A 235 -1.78 0.94 8.49
C PRO A 235 -1.32 -0.19 9.43
N HIS A 236 -0.29 -0.91 9.01
CA HIS A 236 0.38 -1.99 9.73
C HIS A 236 1.88 -1.77 9.67
N SER A 237 2.59 -2.15 10.73
CA SER A 237 4.06 -2.27 10.68
C SER A 237 4.43 -3.61 10.09
N LEU A 238 5.17 -3.60 9.00
CA LEU A 238 5.69 -4.75 8.31
C LEU A 238 7.17 -4.93 8.65
N HIS A 239 7.55 -6.10 9.13
CA HIS A 239 8.94 -6.51 9.33
C HIS A 239 9.24 -7.74 8.49
N ILE A 240 10.36 -7.74 7.77
CA ILE A 240 10.73 -8.81 6.85
C ILE A 240 12.13 -9.32 7.19
N ALA A 241 12.29 -10.64 7.25
CA ALA A 241 13.58 -11.29 7.46
C ALA A 241 13.74 -12.57 6.64
N GLU A 242 14.96 -12.85 6.20
CA GLU A 242 15.31 -14.11 5.55
C GLU A 242 15.55 -15.19 6.60
N VAL A 243 14.83 -16.31 6.51
CA VAL A 243 15.11 -17.51 7.34
C VAL A 243 16.14 -18.39 6.63
N ALA A 244 15.94 -18.58 5.33
CA ALA A 244 16.82 -19.31 4.43
C ALA A 244 16.53 -18.83 3.00
N PRO A 245 17.37 -19.15 2.00
CA PRO A 245 17.13 -18.74 0.63
C PRO A 245 15.74 -19.14 0.14
N ARG A 246 14.93 -18.14 -0.25
CA ARG A 246 13.52 -18.26 -0.66
C ARG A 246 12.53 -18.63 0.45
N ILE A 247 12.92 -18.57 1.72
CA ILE A 247 12.04 -18.73 2.87
C ILE A 247 12.05 -17.43 3.66
N VAL A 248 10.93 -16.72 3.65
CA VAL A 248 10.80 -15.38 4.23
C VAL A 248 9.91 -15.43 5.44
N PHE A 249 10.38 -14.84 6.53
CA PHE A 249 9.58 -14.60 7.72
C PHE A 249 9.10 -13.16 7.75
N LEU A 250 7.81 -13.00 7.99
CA LEU A 250 7.11 -11.74 7.95
C LEU A 250 6.32 -11.54 9.24
N VAL A 251 6.46 -10.35 9.84
CA VAL A 251 5.68 -9.92 11.01
C VAL A 251 4.88 -8.69 10.62
N LEU A 252 3.57 -8.76 10.80
CA LEU A 252 2.66 -7.64 10.65
C LEU A 252 2.09 -7.27 12.01
N VAL A 253 2.32 -6.05 12.45
CA VAL A 253 1.73 -5.52 13.68
C VAL A 253 0.63 -4.55 13.29
N ASP A 254 -0.58 -4.77 13.80
CA ASP A 254 -1.69 -3.83 13.63
C ASP A 254 -1.42 -2.59 14.48
N MET A 255 -1.44 -1.43 13.84
CA MET A 255 -1.19 -0.14 14.50
C MET A 255 -2.43 0.40 15.22
N GLU A 256 -3.56 -0.34 15.23
CA GLU A 256 -4.82 0.02 15.86
C GLU A 256 -5.43 1.32 15.30
N MET A 257 -5.07 1.68 14.06
CA MET A 257 -5.54 2.90 13.37
C MET A 257 -6.52 2.60 12.22
N ARG A 258 -7.00 1.35 12.10
CA ARG A 258 -7.90 0.91 11.01
C ARG A 258 -9.15 1.79 10.87
N ASP A 259 -9.89 2.00 11.96
CA ASP A 259 -11.10 2.82 11.96
C ASP A 259 -10.83 4.26 11.53
N ILE A 260 -9.70 4.82 11.97
CA ILE A 260 -9.28 6.18 11.61
C ILE A 260 -8.93 6.22 10.12
N GLY A 261 -8.18 5.24 9.63
CA GLY A 261 -7.83 5.10 8.22
C GLY A 261 -9.06 5.04 7.30
N ILE A 262 -10.02 4.16 7.60
CA ILE A 262 -11.27 4.03 6.85
C ILE A 262 -12.06 5.35 6.88
N ALA A 263 -12.26 5.94 8.06
CA ALA A 263 -13.05 7.15 8.20
C ALA A 263 -12.38 8.37 7.52
N ALA A 264 -11.06 8.48 7.61
CA ALA A 264 -10.28 9.51 6.92
C ALA A 264 -10.39 9.36 5.40
N HIS A 265 -10.31 8.13 4.89
CA HIS A 265 -10.46 7.85 3.46
C HIS A 265 -11.82 8.30 2.94
N MET A 266 -12.90 7.96 3.66
CA MET A 266 -14.25 8.40 3.31
C MET A 266 -14.37 9.94 3.31
N SER A 267 -13.85 10.61 4.34
CA SER A 267 -13.87 12.07 4.43
C SER A 267 -13.12 12.72 3.27
N SER A 268 -11.92 12.21 2.94
CA SER A 268 -11.11 12.73 1.83
C SER A 268 -11.76 12.51 0.47
N GLN A 269 -12.42 11.36 0.25
CA GLN A 269 -13.14 11.07 -0.99
C GLN A 269 -14.36 11.99 -1.19
N ILE A 270 -15.15 12.20 -0.13
CA ILE A 270 -16.31 13.11 -0.19
C ILE A 270 -15.85 14.56 -0.39
N LEU A 271 -14.74 14.97 0.26
CA LEU A 271 -14.17 16.30 0.07
C LEU A 271 -13.70 16.51 -1.38
N SER A 272 -13.04 15.54 -2.01
CA SER A 272 -12.64 15.63 -3.42
C SER A 272 -13.84 15.80 -4.35
N ASN A 273 -14.93 15.06 -4.07
CA ASN A 273 -16.20 15.23 -4.79
C ASN A 273 -16.79 16.64 -4.60
N LEU A 274 -16.76 17.17 -3.38
CA LEU A 274 -17.23 18.51 -3.06
C LEU A 274 -16.43 19.59 -3.81
N GLU A 275 -15.10 19.49 -3.81
CA GLU A 275 -14.21 20.41 -4.53
C GLU A 275 -14.54 20.44 -6.03
N ARG A 276 -14.81 19.29 -6.63
CA ARG A 276 -15.27 19.20 -8.02
C ARG A 276 -16.64 19.88 -8.24
N LEU A 277 -17.61 19.68 -7.36
CA LEU A 277 -18.92 20.32 -7.46
C LEU A 277 -18.83 21.85 -7.38
N LEU A 278 -17.97 22.36 -6.49
CA LEU A 278 -17.71 23.80 -6.35
C LEU A 278 -17.13 24.37 -7.65
N LEU A 279 -16.15 23.69 -8.24
CA LEU A 279 -15.54 24.10 -9.52
C LEU A 279 -16.54 24.08 -10.69
N GLN A 280 -17.42 23.07 -10.74
CA GLN A 280 -18.48 22.97 -11.74
C GLN A 280 -19.63 23.97 -11.52
N ARG A 281 -19.66 24.66 -10.36
CA ARG A 281 -20.79 25.46 -9.88
C ARG A 281 -22.11 24.68 -9.85
N ASN A 282 -22.02 23.36 -9.62
CA ASN A 282 -23.19 22.49 -9.52
C ASN A 282 -23.76 22.56 -8.10
N LEU A 283 -24.67 23.50 -7.88
CA LEU A 283 -25.22 23.81 -6.55
C LEU A 283 -26.32 22.83 -6.10
N GLU A 284 -26.89 22.02 -6.99
CA GLU A 284 -28.01 21.13 -6.66
C GLU A 284 -27.59 20.00 -5.70
N MET A 285 -26.41 19.43 -5.94
CA MET A 285 -25.88 18.31 -5.15
C MET A 285 -25.07 18.78 -3.93
N LEU A 286 -24.86 20.09 -3.80
CA LEU A 286 -24.01 20.69 -2.77
C LEU A 286 -24.52 20.40 -1.34
N PRO A 287 -25.82 20.57 -1.01
CA PRO A 287 -26.31 20.36 0.36
C PRO A 287 -26.12 18.90 0.82
N ASN A 288 -26.50 17.94 -0.02
CA ASN A 288 -26.36 16.52 0.30
C ASN A 288 -24.88 16.11 0.46
N THR A 289 -24.00 16.62 -0.40
CA THR A 289 -22.56 16.33 -0.31
C THR A 289 -21.94 16.92 0.97
N LEU A 290 -22.37 18.11 1.39
CA LEU A 290 -21.95 18.72 2.65
C LEU A 290 -22.43 17.92 3.88
N ASP A 291 -23.68 17.46 3.88
CA ASP A 291 -24.22 16.63 4.97
C ASP A 291 -23.47 15.29 5.08
N ASN A 292 -23.16 14.66 3.94
CA ASN A 292 -22.35 13.45 3.88
C ASN A 292 -20.92 13.70 4.39
N LEU A 293 -20.30 14.83 4.01
CA LEU A 293 -18.97 15.20 4.50
C LEU A 293 -18.99 15.42 6.01
N GLU A 294 -19.99 16.13 6.53
CA GLU A 294 -20.11 16.36 7.98
C GLU A 294 -20.24 15.06 8.76
N ALA A 295 -21.06 14.12 8.26
CA ALA A 295 -21.21 12.81 8.86
C ALA A 295 -19.90 12.00 8.80
N ALA A 296 -19.16 12.05 7.68
CA ALA A 296 -17.87 11.38 7.55
C ALA A 296 -16.80 11.97 8.48
N VAL A 297 -16.69 13.30 8.54
CA VAL A 297 -15.75 14.00 9.43
C VAL A 297 -16.09 13.71 10.89
N LYS A 298 -17.39 13.65 11.25
CA LYS A 298 -17.80 13.25 12.59
C LYS A 298 -17.29 11.84 12.93
N LYS A 299 -17.48 10.86 12.03
CA LYS A 299 -16.92 9.50 12.19
C LYS A 299 -15.40 9.53 12.36
N THR A 300 -14.67 10.33 11.56
CA THR A 300 -13.22 10.50 11.70
C THR A 300 -12.85 11.02 13.09
N THR A 301 -13.53 12.08 13.57
CA THR A 301 -13.27 12.63 14.92
C THR A 301 -13.65 11.68 16.05
N ASP A 302 -14.70 10.88 15.88
CA ASP A 302 -15.10 9.87 16.87
C ASP A 302 -14.08 8.72 16.94
N ALA A 303 -13.55 8.29 15.79
CA ALA A 303 -12.46 7.30 15.72
C ALA A 303 -11.17 7.82 16.37
N LEU A 304 -10.77 9.05 16.09
CA LEU A 304 -9.61 9.70 16.72
C LEU A 304 -9.76 9.78 18.25
N ARG A 305 -10.95 10.17 18.74
CA ARG A 305 -11.21 10.27 20.18
C ARG A 305 -11.06 8.94 20.91
N LYS A 306 -11.42 7.82 20.28
CA LYS A 306 -11.24 6.48 20.86
C LYS A 306 -9.77 6.11 21.04
N ASN A 307 -8.88 6.63 20.19
CA ASN A 307 -7.45 6.32 20.23
C ASN A 307 -6.64 7.20 21.21
N LYS A 308 -7.31 7.95 22.10
CA LYS A 308 -6.76 8.67 23.26
C LYS A 308 -5.64 9.70 23.00
N SER A 309 -5.26 9.94 21.76
CA SER A 309 -4.43 11.05 21.30
C SER A 309 -5.20 11.86 20.26
N ASN A 310 -4.88 13.16 20.10
CA ASN A 310 -5.35 14.04 19.01
C ASN A 310 -6.55 14.96 19.23
N GLY A 311 -6.80 15.43 20.46
CA GLY A 311 -7.81 16.48 20.73
C GLY A 311 -7.67 17.71 19.82
N ASN A 312 -6.43 18.12 19.50
CA ASN A 312 -6.14 19.24 18.61
C ASN A 312 -6.56 18.98 17.15
N LEU A 313 -6.31 17.79 16.61
CA LEU A 313 -6.72 17.44 15.24
C LEU A 313 -8.25 17.34 15.15
N CYS A 314 -8.89 16.75 16.15
CA CYS A 314 -10.36 16.73 16.24
C CYS A 314 -10.95 18.13 16.21
N ALA A 315 -10.45 19.03 17.08
CA ALA A 315 -10.92 20.42 17.13
C ALA A 315 -10.70 21.15 15.79
N ARG A 316 -9.53 20.95 15.16
CA ARG A 316 -9.20 21.54 13.86
C ARG A 316 -10.15 21.05 12.75
N LEU A 317 -10.41 19.74 12.67
CA LEU A 317 -11.32 19.16 11.67
C LEU A 317 -12.76 19.64 11.87
N THR A 318 -13.25 19.65 13.12
CA THR A 318 -14.61 20.16 13.42
C THR A 318 -14.74 21.64 13.09
N SER A 319 -13.74 22.46 13.43
CA SER A 319 -13.74 23.90 13.12
C SER A 319 -13.77 24.16 11.61
N ARG A 320 -12.92 23.46 10.84
CA ARG A 320 -12.86 23.62 9.37
C ARG A 320 -14.12 23.15 8.68
N MET A 321 -14.75 22.07 9.15
CA MET A 321 -16.04 21.62 8.64
C MET A 321 -17.14 22.69 8.87
N LEU A 322 -17.16 23.32 10.04
CA LEU A 322 -18.13 24.38 10.35
C LEU A 322 -17.92 25.63 9.47
N GLU A 323 -16.67 26.03 9.25
CA GLU A 323 -16.32 27.14 8.36
C GLU A 323 -16.76 26.85 6.91
N LEU A 324 -16.47 25.65 6.41
CA LEU A 324 -16.88 25.21 5.07
C LEU A 324 -18.40 25.18 4.90
N ARG A 325 -19.14 24.69 5.91
CA ARG A 325 -20.61 24.71 5.86
C ARG A 325 -21.15 26.13 5.80
N LYS A 326 -20.57 27.06 6.56
CA LYS A 326 -20.97 28.47 6.54
C LYS A 326 -20.66 29.14 5.20
N SER A 327 -19.49 28.90 4.62
CA SER A 327 -19.12 29.49 3.33
C SER A 327 -20.00 29.01 2.17
N CYS A 328 -20.43 27.74 2.19
CA CYS A 328 -21.33 27.20 1.16
C CYS A 328 -22.79 27.65 1.29
N THR A 329 -23.22 28.15 2.46
CA THR A 329 -24.63 28.48 2.75
C THR A 329 -24.88 29.97 2.93
N THR A 330 -23.84 30.75 3.21
CA THR A 330 -23.96 32.19 3.50
C THR A 330 -22.92 32.97 2.70
N THR A 331 -23.21 34.25 2.40
CA THR A 331 -22.26 35.15 1.75
C THR A 331 -21.17 35.58 2.73
N THR A 332 -20.22 34.68 2.98
CA THR A 332 -19.02 34.94 3.80
C THR A 332 -17.91 35.59 2.96
N PRO A 333 -16.94 36.27 3.59
CA PRO A 333 -15.80 36.88 2.88
C PRO A 333 -14.83 35.86 2.27
N LEU A 334 -14.84 34.60 2.74
CA LEU A 334 -14.02 33.51 2.21
C LEU A 334 -14.85 32.70 1.21
N THR A 335 -14.27 32.39 0.05
CA THR A 335 -14.98 31.58 -0.95
C THR A 335 -15.05 30.11 -0.50
N PRO A 336 -16.11 29.37 -0.86
CA PRO A 336 -16.24 27.93 -0.56
C PRO A 336 -14.99 27.11 -0.92
N GLU A 337 -14.34 27.44 -2.04
CA GLU A 337 -13.14 26.79 -2.53
C GLU A 337 -11.96 26.98 -1.56
N THR A 338 -11.77 28.20 -1.04
CA THR A 338 -10.69 28.47 -0.08
C THR A 338 -10.89 27.70 1.23
N THR A 339 -12.14 27.59 1.70
CA THR A 339 -12.47 26.79 2.89
C THR A 339 -12.34 25.29 2.65
N ALA A 340 -12.65 24.81 1.44
CA ALA A 340 -12.48 23.40 1.07
C ALA A 340 -10.99 23.02 1.05
N THR A 341 -10.13 23.88 0.48
CA THR A 341 -8.67 23.70 0.55
C THR A 341 -8.16 23.71 1.99
N ALA A 342 -8.68 24.60 2.85
CA ALA A 342 -8.29 24.60 4.26
C ALA A 342 -8.72 23.33 5.01
N MET A 343 -9.86 22.75 4.62
CA MET A 343 -10.32 21.44 5.12
C MET A 343 -9.41 20.30 4.63
N ARG A 344 -9.01 20.32 3.35
CA ARG A 344 -8.04 19.37 2.78
C ARG A 344 -6.74 19.37 3.58
N THR A 345 -6.17 20.55 3.82
CA THR A 345 -4.94 20.69 4.62
C THR A 345 -5.11 20.18 6.05
N ALA A 346 -6.31 20.23 6.62
CA ALA A 346 -6.57 19.67 7.94
C ALA A 346 -6.64 18.13 7.91
N LEU A 347 -7.20 17.54 6.85
CA LEU A 347 -7.19 16.09 6.62
C LEU A 347 -5.77 15.59 6.31
N ASP A 348 -4.99 16.30 5.51
CA ASP A 348 -3.61 15.93 5.20
C ASP A 348 -2.74 15.89 6.47
N ALA A 349 -2.93 16.86 7.39
CA ALA A 349 -2.27 16.85 8.69
C ALA A 349 -2.66 15.63 9.56
N LEU A 350 -3.85 15.08 9.36
CA LEU A 350 -4.26 13.81 9.97
C LEU A 350 -3.60 12.62 9.27
N LEU A 351 -3.43 12.65 7.95
CA LEU A 351 -2.72 11.59 7.21
C LEU A 351 -1.25 11.49 7.64
N ASP A 352 -0.61 12.59 8.00
CA ASP A 352 0.72 12.56 8.61
C ASP A 352 0.70 11.92 10.01
N HIS A 353 -0.40 12.04 10.75
CA HIS A 353 -0.57 11.31 12.01
C HIS A 353 -0.81 9.80 11.81
N LEU A 354 -1.31 9.38 10.64
CA LEU A 354 -1.39 7.97 10.26
C LEU A 354 -0.03 7.35 9.92
N LYS A 355 1.07 8.10 10.04
CA LYS A 355 2.44 7.58 10.03
C LYS A 355 2.97 7.45 11.48
N PRO A 356 2.45 6.51 12.29
CA PRO A 356 3.00 6.30 13.63
C PRO A 356 4.47 5.88 13.54
N ASP A 357 5.22 6.10 14.60
CA ASP A 357 6.57 5.57 14.71
C ASP A 357 6.52 4.05 14.56
N ILE A 358 7.38 3.53 13.69
CA ILE A 358 7.43 2.08 13.44
C ILE A 358 7.93 1.42 14.73
N PRO A 359 7.17 0.47 15.32
CA PRO A 359 7.58 -0.19 16.55
C PRO A 359 8.89 -0.95 16.32
N SER A 360 9.86 -0.76 17.20
CA SER A 360 11.08 -1.56 17.14
C SER A 360 10.83 -2.98 17.61
N LEU A 361 11.25 -3.96 16.81
CA LEU A 361 11.11 -5.38 17.12
C LEU A 361 12.49 -6.05 17.10
N LYS A 362 12.84 -6.68 18.23
CA LYS A 362 14.06 -7.49 18.33
C LYS A 362 13.84 -8.85 17.68
N MET A 363 14.16 -8.96 16.40
CA MET A 363 13.90 -10.15 15.58
C MET A 363 14.99 -11.22 15.64
N ASP A 364 16.19 -10.91 16.15
CA ASP A 364 17.35 -11.80 16.06
C ASP A 364 17.15 -13.17 16.71
N GLN A 365 16.62 -13.20 17.94
CA GLN A 365 16.38 -14.44 18.67
C GLN A 365 15.21 -15.26 18.07
N PRO A 366 14.03 -14.65 17.85
CA PRO A 366 12.95 -15.26 17.07
C PRO A 366 13.39 -15.91 15.77
N LEU A 367 14.22 -15.22 14.98
CA LEU A 367 14.68 -15.69 13.68
C LEU A 367 15.62 -16.89 13.82
N LYS A 368 16.51 -16.88 14.80
CA LYS A 368 17.40 -18.03 15.10
C LYS A 368 16.60 -19.27 15.49
N ASP A 369 15.61 -19.11 16.36
CA ASP A 369 14.78 -20.23 16.83
C ASP A 369 13.91 -20.80 15.71
N LEU A 370 13.40 -19.93 14.83
CA LEU A 370 12.70 -20.31 13.61
C LEU A 370 13.58 -21.13 12.67
N THR A 371 14.80 -20.62 12.42
CA THR A 371 15.79 -21.27 11.55
C THR A 371 16.17 -22.65 12.07
N ASN A 372 16.43 -22.77 13.38
CA ASN A 372 16.75 -24.04 14.02
C ASN A 372 15.60 -25.05 13.92
N THR A 373 14.36 -24.61 14.13
CA THR A 373 13.18 -25.47 14.07
C THR A 373 12.90 -25.95 12.65
N LEU A 374 13.12 -25.09 11.65
CA LEU A 374 12.87 -25.40 10.25
C LEU A 374 14.05 -26.10 9.56
N ALA A 375 15.25 -26.14 10.17
CA ALA A 375 16.45 -26.72 9.59
C ALA A 375 16.26 -28.08 8.90
N PRO A 376 15.52 -29.06 9.48
CA PRO A 376 15.29 -30.36 8.83
C PRO A 376 14.48 -30.28 7.53
N TYR A 377 13.70 -29.21 7.35
CA TYR A 377 12.78 -29.02 6.24
C TYR A 377 13.27 -28.02 5.19
N ILE A 378 14.35 -27.27 5.46
CA ILE A 378 14.82 -26.18 4.58
C ILE A 378 15.03 -26.69 3.15
N GLU A 379 15.74 -27.82 2.96
CA GLU A 379 16.04 -28.30 1.62
C GLU A 379 14.77 -28.72 0.85
N PHE A 380 13.85 -29.40 1.54
CA PHE A 380 12.53 -29.73 0.99
C PHE A 380 11.74 -28.47 0.58
N LEU A 381 11.72 -27.45 1.45
CA LEU A 381 11.00 -26.21 1.20
C LEU A 381 11.64 -25.40 0.05
N ARG A 382 12.97 -25.42 -0.07
CA ARG A 382 13.69 -24.78 -1.19
C ARG A 382 13.33 -25.41 -2.53
N VAL A 383 13.20 -26.73 -2.58
CA VAL A 383 12.73 -27.44 -3.78
C VAL A 383 11.28 -27.05 -4.10
N LYS A 384 10.40 -26.98 -3.09
CA LYS A 384 9.00 -26.55 -3.25
C LYS A 384 8.85 -25.09 -3.67
N ALA A 385 9.84 -24.26 -3.38
CA ALA A 385 9.86 -22.89 -3.84
C ALA A 385 10.03 -22.83 -5.38
N MET A 386 10.78 -23.72 -6.04
CA MET A 386 11.14 -23.59 -7.46
C MET A 386 9.92 -23.61 -8.42
N ARG A 387 9.97 -22.79 -9.49
CA ARG A 387 9.01 -22.81 -10.61
C ARG A 387 9.05 -24.16 -11.34
N TYR A 388 7.89 -24.71 -11.69
CA TYR A 388 7.74 -25.98 -12.42
C TYR A 388 8.28 -27.24 -11.72
N PHE A 389 7.81 -27.51 -10.50
CA PHE A 389 8.03 -28.83 -9.89
C PHE A 389 7.15 -29.89 -10.57
N SER A 390 7.74 -30.74 -11.41
CA SER A 390 7.13 -32.01 -11.81
C SER A 390 7.42 -33.05 -10.71
N MET A 391 6.39 -33.77 -10.26
CA MET A 391 6.49 -34.76 -9.16
C MET A 391 7.42 -35.96 -9.43
N GLY A 392 8.14 -36.00 -10.55
CA GLY A 392 9.02 -37.11 -10.94
C GLY A 392 10.45 -37.06 -10.39
N SER A 393 10.80 -36.09 -9.54
CA SER A 393 12.18 -35.81 -9.13
C SER A 393 12.48 -36.05 -7.65
N TYR A 394 11.80 -37.03 -7.03
CA TYR A 394 12.28 -37.61 -5.77
C TYR A 394 13.17 -38.82 -6.02
N PRO A 395 14.43 -38.82 -5.55
CA PRO A 395 15.11 -40.04 -5.15
C PRO A 395 14.80 -40.24 -3.66
N PHE A 396 13.61 -40.73 -3.33
CA PHE A 396 13.49 -41.54 -2.13
C PHE A 396 13.87 -42.96 -2.55
N GLN A 397 15.13 -43.31 -2.33
CA GLN A 397 15.55 -44.69 -2.11
C GLN A 397 15.88 -44.84 -0.63
#